data_AF-A9KEH3-F1
#
_entry.id   AF-A9KEH3-F1
#
_cell.length_a   1.000
_cell.length_b   1.000
_cell.length_c   1.000
_cell.angle_alpha   90.00
_cell.angle_beta   90.00
_cell.angle_gamma   90.00
#
_symmetry.space_group_name_H-M   'P 1'
#
loop_
_entity.id
_entity.type
_entity.pdbx_description
1 polymer ?
#
loop_
_entity_poly.entity_id
_entity_poly.type
_entity_poly.pdbx_seq_one_letter_code
_entity_poly.pdbx_strand_id
1 'polypeptide(L)'
;MAVAGGNDMASMDGFLFCCISCSPIHNRTIPNEGFFMQHKGLILSIFALIFCLFSLTSFADPQPTAEKYQFPPLKKDTANTFRSWDGYCPPCTLENKAQCQKLPCQTHNLKPTKLYENIEVSGDKWAKLANEEALKSAKLGSPPFGAVIVQIDDKSGRVFRYWVDHNHSVDWHDPTAHAEMSVIRKAARELNVTDLGHIRKEDSKLSQPSEWSHCVIYSSAEPCPMCMAAIYWAGIHYLVFSATRYDTAAPGVNWDETAVFEELKRPYAKMKTITVRQATTNNSLDGFNYYKRTFIKK
;
A
#
# COMPACT_ATOMS: atom_id res chain seq x y z
N MET A 1 -55.79 -51.82 14.39
CA MET A 1 -56.79 -50.77 14.74
C MET A 1 -56.10 -49.44 14.49
N ALA A 2 -56.08 -48.83 13.30
CA ALA A 2 -57.14 -48.54 12.32
C ALA A 2 -58.23 -47.60 12.85
N VAL A 3 -58.43 -46.51 12.08
CA VAL A 3 -59.51 -45.49 11.96
C VAL A 3 -59.00 -44.09 12.34
N ALA A 4 -58.73 -43.10 11.46
CA ALA A 4 -59.24 -42.63 10.14
C ALA A 4 -60.34 -41.55 10.19
N GLY A 5 -60.16 -40.51 9.34
CA GLY A 5 -61.08 -39.41 8.97
C GLY A 5 -60.40 -38.03 9.13
N GLY A 6 -59.99 -37.23 8.13
CA GLY A 6 -60.50 -36.96 6.76
C GLY A 6 -61.66 -35.95 6.85
N ASN A 7 -61.79 -34.81 6.15
CA ASN A 7 -61.12 -34.11 5.04
C ASN A 7 -61.63 -32.63 5.08
N ASP A 8 -60.89 -31.65 4.55
CA ASP A 8 -61.33 -30.90 3.34
C ASP A 8 -60.32 -29.84 2.84
N MET A 9 -60.30 -29.76 1.51
CA MET A 9 -59.39 -29.05 0.60
C MET A 9 -59.80 -27.60 0.29
N ALA A 10 -58.82 -26.76 -0.05
CA ALA A 10 -58.78 -25.82 -1.21
C ALA A 10 -57.39 -25.13 -1.22
N SER A 11 -56.40 -25.58 -2.01
CA SER A 11 -56.12 -25.29 -3.43
C SER A 11 -55.67 -23.85 -3.75
N MET A 12 -54.39 -23.72 -4.16
CA MET A 12 -53.89 -23.12 -5.41
C MET A 12 -52.56 -22.35 -5.23
N ASP A 13 -51.50 -22.95 -5.78
CA ASP A 13 -50.50 -22.42 -6.72
C ASP A 13 -49.82 -21.07 -6.35
N GLY A 14 -48.51 -20.94 -6.18
CA GLY A 14 -47.42 -21.49 -7.00
C GLY A 14 -46.75 -20.32 -7.73
N PHE A 15 -45.55 -19.89 -7.33
CA PHE A 15 -44.68 -19.08 -8.19
C PHE A 15 -43.21 -19.43 -7.98
N LEU A 16 -42.66 -19.99 -9.05
CA LEU A 16 -41.27 -20.37 -9.29
C LEU A 16 -40.56 -19.22 -10.03
N PHE A 17 -39.26 -19.09 -9.80
CA PHE A 17 -38.21 -18.40 -10.57
C PHE A 17 -38.53 -17.99 -12.03
N CYS A 18 -38.05 -16.82 -12.49
CA CYS A 18 -37.02 -16.72 -13.54
C CYS A 18 -36.55 -15.27 -13.82
N CYS A 19 -35.28 -15.15 -14.19
CA CYS A 19 -34.58 -14.00 -14.76
C CYS A 19 -35.02 -13.69 -16.20
N ILE A 20 -35.06 -12.41 -16.61
CA ILE A 20 -35.10 -11.92 -18.02
C ILE A 20 -34.48 -10.51 -18.00
N SER A 21 -33.24 -10.25 -18.43
CA SER A 21 -32.65 -10.17 -19.80
C SER A 21 -32.83 -8.82 -20.52
N CYS A 22 -31.73 -8.36 -21.14
CA CYS A 22 -31.58 -7.15 -21.93
C CYS A 22 -32.33 -7.12 -23.28
N SER A 23 -32.45 -5.89 -23.79
CA SER A 23 -32.43 -5.46 -25.22
C SER A 23 -33.80 -5.15 -25.89
N PRO A 24 -33.83 -4.44 -27.04
CA PRO A 24 -34.24 -3.03 -27.17
C PRO A 24 -35.44 -2.90 -28.14
N ILE A 25 -36.00 -1.70 -28.42
CA ILE A 25 -36.69 -1.41 -29.71
C ILE A 25 -37.01 0.09 -29.90
N HIS A 26 -36.67 0.53 -31.11
CA HIS A 26 -37.08 1.62 -31.99
C HIS A 26 -38.13 2.69 -31.63
N ASN A 27 -37.72 3.93 -31.95
CA ASN A 27 -38.23 4.79 -33.03
C ASN A 27 -39.74 5.16 -32.99
N ARG A 28 -40.06 6.36 -32.52
CA ARG A 28 -41.25 7.11 -32.93
C ARG A 28 -40.97 8.59 -33.11
N THR A 29 -41.58 9.10 -34.16
CA THR A 29 -41.50 10.41 -34.80
C THR A 29 -42.12 11.56 -33.98
N ILE A 30 -41.58 12.75 -34.25
CA ILE A 30 -41.94 14.09 -33.76
C ILE A 30 -43.32 14.55 -34.28
N PRO A 31 -44.00 15.47 -33.59
CA PRO A 31 -44.49 16.67 -34.26
C PRO A 31 -43.98 17.97 -33.62
N ASN A 32 -43.69 18.93 -34.50
CA ASN A 32 -43.22 20.29 -34.25
C ASN A 32 -44.28 21.13 -33.51
N GLU A 33 -43.88 21.92 -32.52
CA GLU A 33 -44.26 23.33 -32.40
C GLU A 33 -43.08 24.10 -31.77
N GLY A 34 -42.85 25.34 -32.23
CA GLY A 34 -41.55 26.00 -32.16
C GLY A 34 -41.39 27.05 -31.06
N PHE A 35 -40.34 27.86 -31.32
CA PHE A 35 -39.99 29.14 -30.70
C PHE A 35 -39.15 29.14 -29.40
N PHE A 36 -38.02 29.86 -29.54
CA PHE A 36 -37.12 30.47 -28.54
C PHE A 36 -35.87 29.74 -28.00
N MET A 37 -34.77 30.50 -28.10
CA MET A 37 -33.47 30.43 -27.43
C MET A 37 -32.30 29.68 -28.10
N GLN A 38 -31.67 30.44 -28.99
CA GLN A 38 -30.25 30.47 -29.31
C GLN A 38 -29.30 30.40 -28.09
N HIS A 39 -28.12 29.83 -28.35
CA HIS A 39 -26.82 30.03 -27.64
C HIS A 39 -26.58 29.33 -26.29
N LYS A 40 -26.56 27.99 -26.25
CA LYS A 40 -25.78 27.22 -25.24
C LYS A 40 -25.18 25.89 -25.76
N GLY A 41 -24.72 25.87 -27.02
CA GLY A 41 -24.32 24.63 -27.71
C GLY A 41 -22.83 24.45 -28.06
N LEU A 42 -21.91 25.32 -27.61
CA LEU A 42 -20.51 25.29 -28.07
C LEU A 42 -19.44 25.17 -26.98
N ILE A 43 -19.80 25.19 -25.69
CA ILE A 43 -18.82 25.13 -24.58
C ILE A 43 -18.69 23.71 -23.99
N LEU A 44 -19.65 22.81 -24.23
CA LEU A 44 -19.60 21.43 -23.71
C LEU A 44 -18.76 20.44 -24.53
N SER A 45 -18.33 20.78 -25.75
CA SER A 45 -17.55 19.87 -26.60
C SER A 45 -16.03 19.96 -26.37
N ILE A 46 -15.54 21.08 -25.83
CA ILE A 46 -14.10 21.28 -25.59
C ILE A 46 -13.66 20.63 -24.26
N PHE A 47 -14.53 20.59 -23.24
CA PHE A 47 -14.23 19.91 -21.97
C PHE A 47 -14.17 18.38 -22.09
N ALA A 48 -14.96 17.78 -22.99
CA ALA A 48 -14.92 16.34 -23.23
C ALA A 48 -13.64 15.88 -23.97
N LEU A 49 -13.09 16.73 -24.86
CA LEU A 49 -11.83 16.44 -25.56
C LEU A 49 -10.59 16.65 -24.67
N ILE A 50 -10.63 17.59 -23.73
CA ILE A 50 -9.52 17.81 -22.79
C ILE A 50 -9.41 16.67 -21.76
N PHE A 51 -10.54 16.08 -21.33
CA PHE A 51 -10.51 14.90 -20.45
C PHE A 51 -10.04 13.62 -21.16
N CYS A 52 -10.25 13.51 -22.46
CA CYS A 52 -9.82 12.35 -23.24
C CYS A 52 -8.33 12.39 -23.61
N LEU A 53 -7.70 13.57 -23.62
CA LEU A 53 -6.27 13.76 -23.88
C LEU A 53 -5.37 13.60 -22.64
N PHE A 54 -5.92 13.62 -21.43
CA PHE A 54 -5.18 13.36 -20.18
C PHE A 54 -5.12 11.88 -19.75
N SER A 55 -5.81 10.98 -20.46
CA SER A 55 -5.83 9.54 -20.15
C SER A 55 -4.88 8.69 -21.01
N LEU A 56 -3.98 9.30 -21.79
CA LEU A 56 -3.05 8.60 -22.69
C LEU A 56 -1.57 8.95 -22.47
N THR A 57 -1.19 9.51 -21.32
CA THR A 57 0.18 9.30 -20.84
C THR A 57 0.24 7.92 -20.21
N SER A 58 0.33 6.91 -21.07
CA SER A 58 0.99 5.65 -20.70
C SER A 58 2.29 6.04 -20.02
N PHE A 59 2.40 5.80 -18.71
CA PHE A 59 3.69 5.71 -18.08
C PHE A 59 4.42 4.64 -18.86
N ALA A 60 5.30 5.06 -19.78
CA ALA A 60 6.19 4.14 -20.45
C ALA A 60 6.85 3.32 -19.35
N ASP A 61 6.62 2.00 -19.36
CA ASP A 61 7.25 1.08 -18.43
C ASP A 61 8.74 1.44 -18.40
N PRO A 62 9.33 1.73 -17.22
CA PRO A 62 10.74 2.00 -17.14
C PRO A 62 11.46 0.80 -17.74
N GLN A 63 12.18 1.04 -18.84
CA GLN A 63 12.95 0.00 -19.52
C GLN A 63 13.77 -0.74 -18.48
N PRO A 64 13.71 -2.09 -18.43
CA PRO A 64 14.38 -2.87 -17.40
C PRO A 64 15.84 -2.47 -17.37
N THR A 65 16.30 -1.89 -16.26
CA THR A 65 17.69 -1.43 -16.17
C THR A 65 18.61 -2.62 -16.49
N ALA A 66 19.60 -2.43 -17.35
CA ALA A 66 20.56 -3.46 -17.76
C ALA A 66 21.33 -4.11 -16.58
N GLU A 67 21.25 -3.47 -15.42
CA GLU A 67 22.00 -3.78 -14.22
C GLU A 67 21.34 -4.91 -13.41
N LYS A 68 22.14 -5.91 -13.04
CA LYS A 68 21.75 -6.97 -12.11
C LYS A 68 21.49 -6.33 -10.74
N TYR A 69 20.34 -6.63 -10.15
CA TYR A 69 20.04 -6.25 -8.78
C TYR A 69 21.05 -6.92 -7.85
N GLN A 70 21.68 -6.11 -7.03
CA GLN A 70 22.48 -6.56 -5.91
C GLN A 70 21.91 -5.87 -4.68
N PHE A 71 21.71 -6.64 -3.61
CA PHE A 71 21.50 -6.02 -2.31
C PHE A 71 22.67 -5.10 -2.02
N PRO A 72 22.42 -3.93 -1.43
CA PRO A 72 23.51 -3.08 -1.04
C PRO A 72 24.47 -3.84 -0.11
N PRO A 73 25.79 -3.79 -0.35
CA PRO A 73 26.76 -4.54 0.43
C PRO A 73 26.71 -4.13 1.90
N LEU A 74 26.71 -5.13 2.79
CA LEU A 74 26.90 -4.93 4.22
C LEU A 74 28.39 -4.68 4.50
N LYS A 75 28.75 -3.48 4.97
CA LYS A 75 30.11 -3.24 5.49
C LYS A 75 30.24 -3.81 6.90
N LYS A 76 31.26 -4.65 7.12
CA LYS A 76 31.54 -5.36 8.39
C LYS A 76 32.21 -4.50 9.46
N ASP A 77 32.50 -3.23 9.19
CA ASP A 77 33.27 -2.37 10.08
C ASP A 77 32.61 -0.99 10.14
N THR A 78 31.65 -0.85 11.07
CA THR A 78 30.73 0.29 11.17
C THR A 78 31.16 1.33 12.21
N ALA A 79 32.38 1.23 12.75
CA ALA A 79 32.83 2.15 13.80
C ALA A 79 33.16 3.56 13.29
N ASN A 80 33.42 3.76 11.97
CA ASN A 80 33.97 5.02 11.44
C ASN A 80 33.48 5.45 10.05
N THR A 81 32.47 4.78 9.46
CA THR A 81 31.96 5.14 8.13
C THR A 81 30.93 6.25 8.19
N PHE A 82 31.39 7.48 8.48
CA PHE A 82 30.58 8.67 8.25
C PHE A 82 30.33 8.80 6.75
N ARG A 83 29.08 8.62 6.29
CA ARG A 83 28.71 9.18 4.99
C ARG A 83 28.73 10.70 5.08
N SER A 84 29.30 11.34 4.07
CA SER A 84 29.17 12.78 3.89
C SER A 84 27.69 13.13 3.68
N TRP A 85 27.11 13.86 4.63
CA TRP A 85 25.85 14.57 4.43
C TRP A 85 26.03 15.52 3.24
N ASP A 86 25.03 15.57 2.35
CA ASP A 86 25.06 16.40 1.15
C ASP A 86 24.83 17.90 1.44
N GLY A 87 24.61 18.26 2.72
CA GLY A 87 24.35 19.62 3.15
C GLY A 87 22.88 20.02 3.03
N TYR A 88 21.99 19.13 2.61
CA TYR A 88 20.59 19.47 2.44
C TYR A 88 19.88 19.66 3.79
N CYS A 89 19.44 20.89 4.03
CA CYS A 89 18.60 21.28 5.15
C CYS A 89 17.44 22.13 4.61
N PRO A 90 16.17 21.71 4.75
CA PRO A 90 15.06 22.49 4.22
C PRO A 90 14.95 23.85 4.91
N PRO A 91 14.54 24.92 4.20
CA PRO A 91 14.37 26.22 4.81
C PRO A 91 13.29 26.16 5.91
N CYS A 92 13.54 26.86 7.01
CA CYS A 92 12.59 26.96 8.11
C CYS A 92 11.27 27.61 7.66
N THR A 93 10.16 26.86 7.72
CA THR A 93 8.82 27.34 7.39
C THR A 93 8.01 27.80 8.60
N LEU A 94 8.46 27.51 9.84
CA LEU A 94 7.76 27.93 11.06
C LEU A 94 7.62 29.46 11.14
N GLU A 95 6.48 29.91 11.70
CA GLU A 95 6.23 31.34 11.96
C GLU A 95 7.25 31.91 12.93
N ASN A 96 7.51 31.20 14.04
CA ASN A 96 8.51 31.57 15.02
C ASN A 96 9.90 31.04 14.60
N LYS A 97 10.70 31.87 13.91
CA LYS A 97 12.05 31.51 13.46
C LYS A 97 13.02 31.14 14.59
N ALA A 98 12.81 31.61 15.82
CA ALA A 98 13.64 31.22 16.96
C ALA A 98 13.45 29.74 17.35
N GLN A 99 12.32 29.12 16.99
CA GLN A 99 12.11 27.68 17.18
C GLN A 99 12.97 26.86 16.22
N CYS A 100 13.22 27.33 14.99
CA CYS A 100 14.06 26.62 14.03
C CYS A 100 15.53 26.52 14.48
N GLN A 101 16.03 27.48 15.27
CA GLN A 101 17.36 27.37 15.87
C GLN A 101 17.47 26.23 16.89
N LYS A 102 16.33 25.81 17.48
CA LYS A 102 16.26 24.70 18.43
C LYS A 102 16.04 23.34 17.75
N LEU A 103 15.79 23.34 16.44
CA LEU A 103 15.52 22.15 15.62
C LEU A 103 16.56 22.05 14.51
N PRO A 104 17.83 21.76 14.83
CA PRO A 104 18.87 21.61 13.82
C PRO A 104 18.55 20.44 12.88
N CYS A 105 19.00 20.56 11.63
CA CYS A 105 18.88 19.46 10.68
C CYS A 105 19.61 18.21 11.16
N GLN A 106 18.97 17.06 10.97
CA GLN A 106 19.61 15.77 11.19
C GLN A 106 20.60 15.51 10.06
N THR A 107 21.87 15.27 10.40
CA THR A 107 22.97 15.16 9.44
C THR A 107 23.54 13.75 9.32
N HIS A 108 23.12 12.82 10.17
CA HIS A 108 23.56 11.43 10.15
C HIS A 108 22.52 10.50 10.80
N ASN A 109 22.46 9.25 10.33
CA ASN A 109 21.62 8.20 10.91
C ASN A 109 22.43 7.29 11.84
N LEU A 110 23.25 7.85 12.74
CA LEU A 110 24.10 7.08 13.66
C LEU A 110 23.24 6.26 14.65
N LYS A 111 23.58 4.99 14.82
CA LYS A 111 22.86 4.09 15.74
C LYS A 111 23.77 3.60 16.86
N PRO A 112 23.63 4.14 18.08
CA PRO A 112 24.46 3.76 19.21
C PRO A 112 24.07 2.40 19.85
N THR A 113 23.40 1.51 19.11
CA THR A 113 22.89 0.23 19.67
C THR A 113 23.31 -0.96 18.82
N LYS A 114 23.60 -2.10 19.46
CA LYS A 114 23.98 -3.36 18.79
C LYS A 114 22.99 -3.85 17.74
N LEU A 115 21.73 -3.44 17.84
CA LEU A 115 20.68 -3.79 16.89
C LEU A 115 21.04 -3.41 15.44
N TYR A 116 21.86 -2.38 15.26
CA TYR A 116 22.28 -1.90 13.94
C TYR A 116 23.79 -2.12 13.68
N GLU A 117 24.46 -3.00 14.43
CA GLU A 117 25.82 -3.43 14.11
C GLU A 117 25.85 -4.22 12.80
N ASN A 118 26.89 -4.02 11.98
CA ASN A 118 27.10 -4.70 10.69
C ASN A 118 26.00 -4.50 9.63
N ILE A 119 25.12 -3.52 9.82
CA ILE A 119 24.18 -3.07 8.80
C ILE A 119 24.55 -1.66 8.35
N GLU A 120 25.49 -1.56 7.42
CA GLU A 120 25.70 -0.30 6.73
C GLU A 120 25.90 -0.49 5.23
N VAL A 121 25.12 0.31 4.50
CA VAL A 121 24.68 0.12 3.12
C VAL A 121 25.31 1.22 2.27
N SER A 122 25.77 0.89 1.05
CA SER A 122 26.22 1.85 0.03
C SER A 122 25.07 2.70 -0.52
N GLY A 123 25.38 3.75 -1.29
CA GLY A 123 24.34 4.52 -1.98
C GLY A 123 23.45 3.58 -2.80
N ASP A 124 22.14 3.71 -2.67
CA ASP A 124 21.15 2.91 -3.39
C ASP A 124 20.10 3.85 -3.99
N LYS A 125 19.84 3.69 -5.29
CA LYS A 125 18.93 4.56 -6.05
C LYS A 125 17.47 4.42 -5.62
N TRP A 126 17.05 3.23 -5.19
CA TRP A 126 15.69 2.94 -4.74
C TRP A 126 15.46 3.49 -3.33
N ALA A 127 16.46 3.38 -2.45
CA ALA A 127 16.44 4.07 -1.16
C ALA A 127 16.36 5.59 -1.34
N LYS A 128 17.13 6.17 -2.27
CA LYS A 128 17.03 7.60 -2.62
C LYS A 128 15.62 7.98 -3.07
N LEU A 129 15.02 7.17 -3.96
CA LEU A 129 13.65 7.40 -4.43
C LEU A 129 12.61 7.34 -3.29
N ALA A 130 12.74 6.38 -2.37
CA ALA A 130 11.88 6.32 -1.18
C ALA A 130 12.02 7.58 -0.30
N ASN A 131 13.24 8.10 -0.12
CA ASN A 131 13.48 9.33 0.62
C ASN A 131 12.95 10.58 -0.09
N GLU A 132 12.98 10.61 -1.43
CA GLU A 132 12.37 11.67 -2.23
C GLU A 132 10.84 11.70 -2.06
N GLU A 133 10.19 10.53 -2.00
CA GLU A 133 8.76 10.39 -1.71
C GLU A 133 8.40 10.79 -0.28
N ALA A 134 9.25 10.45 0.70
CA ALA A 134 9.09 10.92 2.08
C ALA A 134 9.09 12.46 2.16
N LEU A 135 10.00 13.12 1.43
CA LEU A 135 10.04 14.57 1.34
C LEU A 135 8.80 15.15 0.64
N LYS A 136 8.26 14.46 -0.37
CA LYS A 136 7.00 14.87 -1.02
C LYS A 136 5.83 14.81 -0.05
N SER A 137 5.68 13.72 0.70
CA SER A 137 4.63 13.57 1.72
C SER A 137 4.69 14.69 2.76
N ALA A 138 5.90 14.99 3.26
CA ALA A 138 6.12 16.09 4.20
C ALA A 138 5.67 17.46 3.65
N LYS A 139 5.99 17.74 2.37
CA LYS A 139 5.59 18.98 1.69
C LYS A 139 4.08 19.08 1.49
N LEU A 140 3.37 17.95 1.43
CA LEU A 140 1.92 17.89 1.37
C LEU A 140 1.25 17.98 2.75
N GLY A 141 2.03 18.06 3.83
CA GLY A 141 1.54 18.13 5.21
C GLY A 141 1.26 16.77 5.84
N SER A 142 1.62 15.67 5.17
CA SER A 142 1.54 14.31 5.70
C SER A 142 2.85 13.90 6.40
N PRO A 143 2.83 12.87 7.27
CA PRO A 143 4.04 12.34 7.91
C PRO A 143 5.12 11.94 6.89
N PRO A 144 6.42 12.22 7.14
CA PRO A 144 7.48 12.19 6.14
C PRO A 144 7.97 10.76 5.84
N PHE A 145 7.13 9.92 5.24
CA PHE A 145 7.46 8.54 4.91
C PHE A 145 7.17 8.23 3.44
N GLY A 146 8.07 7.47 2.82
CA GLY A 146 7.99 7.03 1.43
C GLY A 146 8.51 5.60 1.28
N ALA A 147 7.99 4.88 0.29
CA ALA A 147 8.36 3.49 0.05
C ALA A 147 8.38 3.15 -1.44
N VAL A 148 9.23 2.20 -1.80
CA VAL A 148 9.39 1.68 -3.16
C VAL A 148 9.36 0.16 -3.10
N ILE A 149 8.63 -0.48 -4.02
CA ILE A 149 8.76 -1.92 -4.28
C ILE A 149 9.43 -2.09 -5.63
N VAL A 150 10.47 -2.90 -5.72
CA VAL A 150 11.06 -3.34 -6.99
C VAL A 150 10.71 -4.80 -7.24
N GLN A 151 10.38 -5.15 -8.49
CA GLN A 151 10.17 -6.53 -8.92
C GLN A 151 11.40 -7.02 -9.69
N ILE A 152 11.96 -8.14 -9.24
CA ILE A 152 13.20 -8.73 -9.74
C ILE A 152 12.88 -10.05 -10.42
N ASP A 153 13.42 -10.22 -11.63
CA ASP A 153 13.34 -11.46 -12.36
C ASP A 153 14.32 -12.48 -11.78
N ASP A 154 13.84 -13.66 -11.35
CA ASP A 154 14.67 -14.63 -10.62
C ASP A 154 15.79 -15.22 -11.46
N LYS A 155 15.58 -15.31 -12.78
CA LYS A 155 16.55 -15.90 -13.70
C LYS A 155 17.70 -14.95 -14.02
N SER A 156 17.40 -13.69 -14.35
CA SER A 156 18.40 -12.68 -14.70
C SER A 156 18.92 -11.93 -13.48
N GLY A 157 18.18 -11.94 -12.37
CA GLY A 157 18.42 -11.13 -11.19
C GLY A 157 18.27 -9.63 -11.45
N ARG A 158 17.49 -9.20 -12.45
CA ARG A 158 17.37 -7.78 -12.83
C ARG A 158 16.03 -7.20 -12.38
N VAL A 159 16.05 -5.93 -11.96
CA VAL A 159 14.81 -5.17 -11.76
C VAL A 159 14.18 -4.89 -13.12
N PHE A 160 12.92 -5.26 -13.29
CA PHE A 160 12.17 -5.01 -14.52
C PHE A 160 10.89 -4.19 -14.33
N ARG A 161 10.49 -3.95 -13.07
CA ARG A 161 9.37 -3.09 -12.70
C ARG A 161 9.59 -2.55 -11.29
N TYR A 162 8.98 -1.41 -10.98
CA TYR A 162 8.88 -0.91 -9.61
C TYR A 162 7.61 -0.08 -9.39
N TRP A 163 7.23 0.07 -8.12
CA TRP A 163 6.18 0.95 -7.63
C TRP A 163 6.74 1.88 -6.58
N VAL A 164 6.19 3.08 -6.53
CA VAL A 164 6.53 4.14 -5.57
C VAL A 164 5.24 4.63 -4.94
N ASP A 165 5.29 4.87 -3.64
CA ASP A 165 4.21 5.51 -2.90
C ASP A 165 4.72 6.27 -1.65
N HIS A 166 3.85 7.05 -1.03
CA HIS A 166 4.14 7.75 0.22
C HIS A 166 3.02 7.68 1.25
N ASN A 167 3.24 8.26 2.43
CA ASN A 167 2.24 8.28 3.49
C ASN A 167 1.05 9.15 3.09
N HIS A 168 -0.14 8.57 3.20
CA HIS A 168 -1.42 9.18 2.85
C HIS A 168 -2.38 9.34 4.05
N SER A 169 -1.84 9.25 5.28
CA SER A 169 -2.70 9.18 6.48
C SER A 169 -3.54 10.42 6.73
N VAL A 170 -3.04 11.60 6.35
CA VAL A 170 -3.73 12.87 6.54
C VAL A 170 -4.72 13.13 5.40
N ASP A 171 -4.29 12.99 4.16
CA ASP A 171 -5.09 13.32 2.97
C ASP A 171 -6.18 12.28 2.67
N TRP A 172 -5.96 11.00 2.98
CA TRP A 172 -7.01 9.98 2.85
C TRP A 172 -7.83 9.78 4.12
N HIS A 173 -7.48 10.49 5.21
CA HIS A 173 -8.06 10.29 6.52
C HIS A 173 -8.02 8.81 6.96
N ASP A 174 -6.97 8.08 6.58
CA ASP A 174 -6.76 6.67 6.87
C ASP A 174 -5.50 6.51 7.74
N PRO A 175 -5.62 6.26 9.06
CA PRO A 175 -4.46 6.10 9.93
C PRO A 175 -3.60 4.88 9.57
N THR A 176 -4.06 3.99 8.68
CA THR A 176 -3.31 2.82 8.20
C THR A 176 -2.57 3.08 6.88
N ALA A 177 -2.79 4.23 6.23
CA ALA A 177 -2.21 4.57 4.93
C ALA A 177 -0.74 5.04 5.04
N HIS A 178 0.08 4.21 5.69
CA HIS A 178 1.53 4.37 5.71
C HIS A 178 2.14 4.04 4.34
N ALA A 179 3.32 4.58 4.06
CA ALA A 179 3.96 4.43 2.74
C ALA A 179 4.14 2.95 2.35
N GLU A 180 4.57 2.10 3.27
CA GLU A 180 4.74 0.66 3.03
C GLU A 180 3.40 -0.03 2.74
N MET A 181 2.35 0.35 3.46
CA MET A 181 1.00 -0.17 3.25
C MET A 181 0.47 0.22 1.86
N SER A 182 0.61 1.49 1.50
CA SER A 182 0.16 2.03 0.23
C SER A 182 0.88 1.37 -0.95
N VAL A 183 2.21 1.28 -0.91
CA VAL A 183 2.98 0.67 -2.01
C VAL A 183 2.73 -0.84 -2.14
N ILE A 184 2.57 -1.58 -1.03
CA ILE A 184 2.19 -3.01 -1.05
C ILE A 184 0.81 -3.18 -1.70
N ARG A 185 -0.19 -2.39 -1.26
CA ARG A 185 -1.56 -2.44 -1.82
C ARG A 185 -1.54 -2.12 -3.32
N LYS A 186 -0.75 -1.14 -3.74
CA LYS A 186 -0.58 -0.74 -5.14
C LYS A 186 0.03 -1.85 -5.99
N ALA A 187 1.18 -2.39 -5.58
CA ALA A 187 1.86 -3.47 -6.30
C ALA A 187 1.00 -4.74 -6.41
N ALA A 188 0.43 -5.20 -5.29
CA ALA A 188 -0.45 -6.38 -5.25
C ALA A 188 -1.68 -6.23 -6.15
N ARG A 189 -2.31 -5.05 -6.15
CA ARG A 189 -3.48 -4.76 -6.99
C ARG A 189 -3.15 -4.74 -8.48
N GLU A 190 -2.06 -4.08 -8.86
CA GLU A 190 -1.67 -3.98 -10.27
C GLU A 190 -1.25 -5.34 -10.83
N LEU A 191 -0.48 -6.12 -10.05
CA LEU A 191 -0.08 -7.49 -10.37
C LEU A 191 -1.24 -8.48 -10.29
N ASN A 192 -2.30 -8.18 -9.54
CA ASN A 192 -3.40 -9.10 -9.22
C ASN A 192 -2.91 -10.37 -8.49
N VAL A 193 -2.02 -10.22 -7.52
CA VAL A 193 -1.49 -11.32 -6.69
C VAL A 193 -1.52 -10.92 -5.22
N THR A 194 -1.42 -11.90 -4.32
CA THR A 194 -1.35 -11.66 -2.86
C THR A 194 0.01 -11.98 -2.26
N ASP A 195 0.79 -12.86 -2.90
CA ASP A 195 2.18 -13.14 -2.57
C ASP A 195 3.09 -12.32 -3.51
N LEU A 196 3.83 -11.38 -2.94
CA LEU A 196 4.82 -10.55 -3.64
C LEU A 196 6.24 -11.14 -3.54
N GLY A 197 6.46 -12.18 -2.76
CA GLY A 197 7.74 -12.91 -2.65
C GLY A 197 7.92 -13.99 -3.70
N HIS A 198 6.83 -14.58 -4.20
CA HIS A 198 6.88 -15.69 -5.17
C HIS A 198 5.82 -15.51 -6.26
N ILE A 199 6.13 -14.66 -7.23
CA ILE A 199 5.19 -14.28 -8.30
C ILE A 199 5.46 -15.14 -9.53
N ARG A 200 4.52 -16.05 -9.82
CA ARG A 200 4.52 -16.82 -11.07
C ARG A 200 3.95 -15.98 -12.20
N LYS A 201 4.54 -16.15 -13.38
CA LYS A 201 4.13 -15.47 -14.61
C LYS A 201 2.65 -15.68 -14.96
N GLU A 202 2.10 -16.86 -14.67
CA GLU A 202 0.69 -17.19 -14.96
C GLU A 202 -0.32 -16.64 -13.94
N ASP A 203 0.13 -16.34 -12.72
CA ASP A 203 -0.73 -15.81 -11.65
C ASP A 203 -0.87 -14.28 -11.74
N SER A 204 0.15 -13.61 -12.29
CA SER A 204 0.18 -12.15 -12.44
C SER A 204 -0.60 -11.67 -13.67
N LYS A 205 -1.39 -10.61 -13.49
CA LYS A 205 -2.06 -9.87 -14.57
C LYS A 205 -1.05 -9.16 -15.49
N LEU A 206 0.09 -8.72 -14.95
CA LEU A 206 1.10 -8.01 -15.71
C LEU A 206 2.19 -8.97 -16.20
N SER A 207 2.70 -8.72 -17.40
CA SER A 207 3.76 -9.52 -18.00
C SER A 207 5.05 -9.44 -17.18
N GLN A 208 5.83 -10.52 -17.22
CA GLN A 208 7.17 -10.61 -16.65
C GLN A 208 8.09 -11.45 -17.56
N PRO A 209 9.42 -11.29 -17.47
CA PRO A 209 10.35 -11.92 -18.40
C PRO A 209 10.40 -13.45 -18.24
N SER A 210 10.65 -13.94 -17.02
CA SER A 210 10.77 -15.37 -16.71
C SER A 210 9.58 -15.89 -15.90
N GLU A 211 9.54 -17.21 -15.70
CA GLU A 211 8.48 -17.90 -14.96
C GLU A 211 8.28 -17.40 -13.53
N TRP A 212 9.35 -16.96 -12.87
CA TRP A 212 9.35 -16.54 -11.47
C TRP A 212 9.98 -15.16 -11.29
N SER A 213 9.42 -14.40 -10.35
CA SER A 213 9.95 -13.13 -9.89
C SER A 213 9.59 -12.90 -8.42
N HIS A 214 10.33 -12.02 -7.76
CA HIS A 214 10.06 -11.62 -6.37
C HIS A 214 10.17 -10.10 -6.21
N CYS A 215 9.53 -9.59 -5.16
CA CYS A 215 9.62 -8.18 -4.78
C CYS A 215 10.62 -7.95 -3.65
N VAL A 216 11.25 -6.79 -3.69
CA VAL A 216 12.02 -6.20 -2.57
C VAL A 216 11.41 -4.86 -2.23
N ILE A 217 11.25 -4.58 -0.94
CA ILE A 217 10.73 -3.30 -0.47
C ILE A 217 11.86 -2.41 0.08
N TYR A 218 11.82 -1.15 -0.29
CA TYR A 218 12.66 -0.08 0.19
C TYR A 218 11.78 0.92 0.97
N SER A 219 12.10 1.19 2.22
CA SER A 219 11.39 2.18 3.05
C SER A 219 12.31 3.35 3.41
N SER A 220 11.76 4.57 3.45
CA SER A 220 12.51 5.75 3.88
C SER A 220 12.90 5.66 5.35
N ALA A 221 12.17 4.90 6.16
CA ALA A 221 12.46 4.67 7.58
C ALA A 221 12.25 3.19 7.95
N GLU A 222 12.81 2.76 9.08
CA GLU A 222 12.54 1.45 9.69
C GLU A 222 11.02 1.26 9.85
N PRO A 223 10.42 0.21 9.28
CA PRO A 223 8.97 0.03 9.33
C PRO A 223 8.45 -0.17 10.75
N CYS A 224 7.33 0.48 11.04
CA CYS A 224 6.59 0.31 12.29
C CYS A 224 6.01 -1.12 12.43
N PRO A 225 5.48 -1.53 13.61
CA PRO A 225 4.93 -2.87 13.79
C PRO A 225 3.83 -3.26 12.79
N MET A 226 2.98 -2.31 12.40
CA MET A 226 1.94 -2.53 11.39
C MET A 226 2.55 -2.82 10.01
N CYS A 227 3.47 -1.95 9.56
CA CYS A 227 4.13 -2.08 8.27
C CYS A 227 5.01 -3.33 8.20
N MET A 228 5.72 -3.67 9.28
CA MET A 228 6.53 -4.89 9.36
C MET A 228 5.66 -6.15 9.22
N ALA A 229 4.51 -6.19 9.89
CA ALA A 229 3.56 -7.30 9.74
C ALA A 229 3.00 -7.37 8.31
N ALA A 230 2.71 -6.23 7.69
CA ALA A 230 2.21 -6.20 6.31
C ALA A 230 3.24 -6.70 5.29
N ILE A 231 4.52 -6.33 5.45
CA ILE A 231 5.63 -6.86 4.63
C ILE A 231 5.69 -8.39 4.74
N TYR A 232 5.60 -8.91 5.97
CA TYR A 232 5.56 -10.35 6.23
C TYR A 232 4.36 -11.02 5.55
N TRP A 233 3.14 -10.49 5.73
CA TRP A 233 1.93 -11.06 5.13
C TRP A 233 1.88 -10.97 3.61
N ALA A 234 2.57 -9.98 3.02
CA ALA A 234 2.74 -9.85 1.58
C ALA A 234 3.77 -10.83 1.00
N GLY A 235 4.43 -11.66 1.81
CA GLY A 235 5.45 -12.61 1.37
C GLY A 235 6.80 -11.96 1.01
N ILE A 236 6.99 -10.67 1.28
CA ILE A 236 8.23 -9.98 0.92
C ILE A 236 9.34 -10.37 1.90
N HIS A 237 10.36 -11.06 1.41
CA HIS A 237 11.47 -11.55 2.22
C HIS A 237 12.63 -10.55 2.39
N TYR A 238 12.58 -9.45 1.66
CA TYR A 238 13.69 -8.51 1.55
C TYR A 238 13.22 -7.07 1.78
N LEU A 239 13.78 -6.44 2.80
CA LEU A 239 13.52 -5.07 3.22
C LEU A 239 14.84 -4.31 3.31
N VAL A 240 14.87 -3.10 2.74
CA VAL A 240 15.93 -2.12 2.92
C VAL A 240 15.31 -0.84 3.49
N PHE A 241 15.91 -0.24 4.52
CA PHE A 241 15.44 1.04 5.06
C PHE A 241 16.56 2.07 5.22
N SER A 242 16.21 3.37 5.26
CA SER A 242 17.19 4.47 5.37
C SER A 242 17.31 5.05 6.79
N ALA A 243 16.29 5.77 7.26
CA ALA A 243 16.22 6.27 8.64
C ALA A 243 15.83 5.15 9.60
N THR A 244 16.15 5.26 10.89
CA THR A 244 15.66 4.31 11.90
C THR A 244 14.66 4.95 12.83
N ARG A 245 14.01 4.13 13.67
CA ARG A 245 13.09 4.62 14.70
C ARG A 245 13.66 5.72 15.60
N TYR A 246 14.99 5.79 15.76
CA TYR A 246 15.62 6.84 16.59
C TYR A 246 15.71 8.18 15.85
N ASP A 247 15.85 8.16 14.52
CA ASP A 247 15.85 9.40 13.73
C ASP A 247 14.44 9.98 13.67
N THR A 248 13.43 9.10 13.58
CA THR A 248 12.02 9.50 13.59
C THR A 248 11.57 9.99 14.96
N ALA A 249 12.12 9.43 16.04
CA ALA A 249 11.86 9.87 17.42
C ALA A 249 12.62 11.16 17.81
N ALA A 250 13.52 11.67 16.97
CA ALA A 250 14.33 12.83 17.31
C ALA A 250 13.46 14.08 17.58
N PRO A 251 13.92 14.99 18.48
CA PRO A 251 13.18 16.21 18.80
C PRO A 251 12.78 17.02 17.57
N GLY A 252 11.50 17.39 17.49
CA GLY A 252 10.92 18.13 16.36
C GLY A 252 10.31 17.27 15.27
N VAL A 253 10.74 16.00 15.15
CA VAL A 253 10.06 14.98 14.33
C VAL A 253 9.03 14.25 15.21
N ASN A 254 9.44 13.82 16.40
CA ASN A 254 8.58 13.27 17.46
C ASN A 254 7.70 12.07 17.03
N TRP A 255 8.11 11.30 16.03
CA TRP A 255 7.49 10.05 15.63
C TRP A 255 8.18 8.88 16.36
N ASP A 256 7.96 8.82 17.67
CA ASP A 256 8.45 7.74 18.53
C ASP A 256 7.43 6.61 18.63
N GLU A 257 7.75 5.47 18.01
CA GLU A 257 6.90 4.29 17.98
C GLU A 257 7.21 3.28 19.09
N THR A 258 8.18 3.57 19.96
CA THR A 258 8.62 2.67 21.03
C THR A 258 7.45 2.20 21.89
N ALA A 259 6.50 3.09 22.19
CA ALA A 259 5.31 2.76 22.95
C ALA A 259 4.46 1.67 22.27
N VAL A 260 4.34 1.68 20.94
CA VAL A 260 3.60 0.67 20.17
C VAL A 260 4.31 -0.67 20.24
N PHE A 261 5.63 -0.69 20.02
CA PHE A 261 6.43 -1.91 20.12
C PHE A 261 6.32 -2.56 21.51
N GLU A 262 6.38 -1.76 22.57
CA GLU A 262 6.30 -2.26 23.94
C GLU A 262 4.88 -2.69 24.31
N GLU A 263 3.86 -1.98 23.81
CA GLU A 263 2.46 -2.35 24.05
C GLU A 263 2.13 -3.73 23.46
N LEU A 264 2.56 -4.01 22.22
CA LEU A 264 2.29 -5.28 21.54
C LEU A 264 2.97 -6.50 22.18
N LYS A 265 4.03 -6.30 22.97
CA LYS A 265 4.70 -7.37 23.73
C LYS A 265 4.00 -7.70 25.05
N ARG A 266 3.07 -6.86 25.52
CA ARG A 266 2.40 -7.06 26.82
C ARG A 266 1.41 -8.21 26.73
N PRO A 267 1.29 -9.04 27.79
CA PRO A 267 0.13 -9.91 27.95
C PRO A 267 -1.16 -9.07 27.87
N TYR A 268 -2.23 -9.60 27.27
CA TYR A 268 -3.47 -8.84 27.03
C TYR A 268 -4.05 -8.17 28.28
N ALA A 269 -4.00 -8.83 29.45
CA ALA A 269 -4.46 -8.27 30.72
C ALA A 269 -3.61 -7.11 31.26
N LYS A 270 -2.41 -6.89 30.69
CA LYS A 270 -1.45 -5.86 31.10
C LYS A 270 -1.26 -4.76 30.04
N MET A 271 -2.00 -4.80 28.93
CA MET A 271 -2.04 -3.72 27.96
C MET A 271 -2.58 -2.44 28.64
N LYS A 272 -1.95 -1.31 28.32
CA LYS A 272 -2.22 0.00 28.94
C LYS A 272 -3.07 0.89 28.07
N THR A 273 -2.93 0.80 26.74
CA THR A 273 -3.62 1.68 25.80
C THR A 273 -4.85 1.01 25.19
N ILE A 274 -4.82 -0.32 25.05
CA ILE A 274 -5.93 -1.10 24.47
C ILE A 274 -6.53 -2.00 25.55
N THR A 275 -7.85 -1.86 25.78
CA THR A 275 -8.59 -2.79 26.63
C THR A 275 -9.00 -4.01 25.79
N VAL A 276 -8.37 -5.16 26.04
CA VAL A 276 -8.65 -6.41 25.33
C VAL A 276 -9.67 -7.25 26.10
N ARG A 277 -10.70 -7.74 25.42
CA ARG A 277 -11.68 -8.69 25.96
C ARG A 277 -11.89 -9.83 24.97
N GLN A 278 -11.91 -11.06 25.46
CA GLN A 278 -12.36 -12.21 24.68
C GLN A 278 -13.86 -12.41 24.92
N ALA A 279 -14.65 -12.46 23.84
CA ALA A 279 -16.04 -12.85 23.88
C ALA A 279 -16.22 -14.14 23.07
N THR A 280 -16.94 -15.12 23.64
CA THR A 280 -17.25 -16.39 22.97
C THR A 280 -18.74 -16.47 22.68
N THR A 281 -19.08 -16.79 21.44
CA THR A 281 -20.44 -17.02 20.93
C THR A 281 -20.55 -18.42 20.33
N ASN A 282 -21.76 -18.95 20.18
CA ASN A 282 -21.98 -20.26 19.57
C ASN A 282 -21.49 -20.36 18.10
N ASN A 283 -21.39 -19.24 17.39
CA ASN A 283 -20.92 -19.17 16.00
C ASN A 283 -19.46 -18.67 15.85
N SER A 284 -18.69 -18.55 16.94
CA SER A 284 -17.33 -17.98 16.91
C SER A 284 -16.33 -18.71 16.00
N LEU A 285 -16.64 -19.96 15.60
CA LEU A 285 -15.76 -20.79 14.78
C LEU A 285 -16.31 -21.07 13.38
N ASP A 286 -17.47 -20.53 13.02
CA ASP A 286 -18.17 -20.89 11.77
C ASP A 286 -17.36 -20.50 10.54
N GLY A 287 -16.75 -19.31 10.53
CA GLY A 287 -15.89 -18.85 9.44
C GLY A 287 -14.68 -19.78 9.20
N PHE A 288 -14.01 -20.20 10.26
CA PHE A 288 -12.89 -21.15 10.16
C PHE A 288 -13.35 -22.53 9.70
N ASN A 289 -14.49 -23.00 10.20
CA ASN A 289 -15.08 -24.28 9.80
C ASN A 289 -15.49 -24.28 8.33
N TYR A 290 -16.11 -23.19 7.86
CA TYR A 290 -16.43 -23.00 6.46
C TYR A 290 -15.16 -22.99 5.59
N TYR A 291 -14.13 -22.24 6.00
CA TYR A 291 -12.87 -22.16 5.26
C TYR A 291 -12.20 -23.53 5.10
N LYS A 292 -12.06 -24.28 6.21
CA LYS A 292 -11.47 -25.64 6.22
C LYS A 292 -12.20 -26.62 5.29
N ARG A 293 -13.51 -26.45 5.12
CA ARG A 293 -14.37 -27.38 4.36
C ARG A 293 -14.57 -26.96 2.90
N THR A 294 -14.24 -25.73 2.54
CA THR A 294 -14.52 -25.18 1.21
C THR A 294 -13.26 -24.92 0.40
N PHE A 295 -12.23 -24.33 1.01
CA PHE A 295 -11.09 -23.77 0.27
C PHE A 295 -9.80 -24.57 0.39
N ILE A 296 -9.67 -25.46 1.40
CA ILE A 296 -8.55 -26.40 1.45
C ILE A 296 -8.78 -27.48 0.38
N LYS A 297 -8.22 -27.25 -0.81
CA LYS A 297 -8.06 -28.32 -1.80
C LYS A 297 -7.00 -29.29 -1.26
N LYS A 298 -7.33 -30.59 -1.21
CA LYS A 298 -6.33 -31.64 -0.96
C LYS A 298 -5.32 -31.69 -2.09
#